data_AF-A0AAV2J268-F1
#
_entry.id   AF-A0AAV2J268-F1
#
_cell.length_a   1.000
_cell.length_b   1.000
_cell.length_c   1.000
_cell.angle_alpha   90.00
_cell.angle_beta   90.00
_cell.angle_gamma   90.00
#
_symmetry.space_group_name_H-M   'P 1'
#
loop_
_entity.id
_entity.type
_entity.pdbx_description
1 polymer ?
#
loop_
_entity_poly.entity_id
_entity_poly.type
_entity_poly.pdbx_seq_one_letter_code
_entity_poly.pdbx_strand_id
1 'polypeptide(L)'
;MPWTLLSVLLLGWTWSLHAVPMPTEPLYPTQEHFDLTQFLGTWYDLAVATKCTHSQHRRGDAAIGKLVLQRGAGQTLKMTRTMLKQNLCLQITGEYELASTPGRFFYHVAKWNADVDAYVVHTNYNEYAIFIMNKKKPTGDSVSVKLYGRSKDIRPTILEDFKTLARQQGISNEFITIKQNKGDCIPGEQVPAPSTQPETPRVRRSVVPTFAHLDTEGSGGDDDTPLFNGTVACKAAPDTGPCFGMNQRFFYNASSMTCQMFKYGGCLGNQNNFENERDCLQRCRTEAVCRLPLVAEPCIAKSSTWAFDSTVGLCVPYKIGFCQTNGNKFYSKAECEEYCGVVKDDGDFLKEN
;
A
#
# COMPACT_ATOMS: atom_id res chain seq x y z
N MET A 1 -49.21 67.74 1.82
CA MET A 1 -49.37 67.04 3.12
C MET A 1 -50.28 65.84 2.91
N PRO A 2 -50.00 64.69 3.52
CA PRO A 2 -49.60 63.44 2.86
C PRO A 2 -50.77 62.42 2.80
N TRP A 3 -50.74 61.32 2.04
CA TRP A 3 -50.10 60.06 2.41
C TRP A 3 -49.97 59.16 1.17
N THR A 4 -48.73 58.88 0.80
CA THR A 4 -48.34 57.82 -0.15
C THR A 4 -48.39 56.46 0.54
N LEU A 5 -48.99 55.49 -0.16
CA LEU A 5 -48.84 54.05 0.06
C LEU A 5 -47.35 53.68 0.22
N LEU A 6 -47.02 52.90 1.26
CA LEU A 6 -45.87 52.01 1.21
C LEU A 6 -46.22 50.70 1.94
N SER A 7 -46.71 49.74 1.18
CA SER A 7 -46.83 48.34 1.60
C SER A 7 -45.41 47.76 1.67
N VAL A 8 -44.85 47.68 2.86
CA VAL A 8 -43.56 47.02 3.09
C VAL A 8 -43.79 45.51 3.03
N LEU A 9 -43.55 44.91 1.86
CA LEU A 9 -43.36 43.47 1.72
C LEU A 9 -42.00 43.10 2.34
N LEU A 10 -42.04 42.66 3.60
CA LEU A 10 -40.93 41.95 4.24
C LEU A 10 -40.80 40.56 3.59
N LEU A 11 -40.05 40.49 2.49
CA LEU A 11 -39.49 39.22 2.03
C LEU A 11 -38.43 38.82 3.05
N GLY A 12 -38.82 37.93 3.97
CA GLY A 12 -37.90 37.23 4.84
C GLY A 12 -36.92 36.43 3.98
N TRP A 13 -35.71 36.94 3.84
CA TRP A 13 -34.60 36.13 3.37
C TRP A 13 -34.23 35.22 4.54
N THR A 14 -34.91 34.09 4.64
CA THR A 14 -34.34 32.94 5.34
C THR A 14 -33.09 32.58 4.57
N TRP A 15 -31.94 33.02 5.07
CA TRP A 15 -30.67 32.46 4.67
C TRP A 15 -30.71 31.02 5.18
N SER A 16 -31.29 30.12 4.38
CA SER A 16 -30.87 28.74 4.41
C SER A 16 -29.37 28.80 4.29
N LEU A 17 -28.67 28.48 5.37
CA LEU A 17 -27.26 28.14 5.37
C LEU A 17 -27.12 27.06 4.30
N HIS A 18 -26.86 27.50 3.07
CA HIS A 18 -26.42 26.61 2.02
C HIS A 18 -25.09 26.12 2.55
N ALA A 19 -25.09 24.87 3.02
CA ALA A 19 -23.88 24.10 3.15
C ALA A 19 -23.08 24.39 1.88
N VAL A 20 -21.91 25.00 2.04
CA VAL A 20 -21.02 25.28 0.92
C VAL A 20 -20.95 23.98 0.11
N PRO A 21 -21.33 23.97 -1.18
CA PRO A 21 -21.34 22.73 -1.95
C PRO A 21 -19.93 22.17 -1.87
N MET A 22 -19.78 21.01 -1.24
CA MET A 22 -18.51 20.33 -1.21
C MET A 22 -18.06 20.16 -2.66
N PRO A 23 -16.77 20.40 -2.99
CA PRO A 23 -16.31 20.25 -4.36
C PRO A 23 -16.73 18.85 -4.84
N THR A 24 -17.61 18.85 -5.84
CA THR A 24 -18.20 17.65 -6.44
C THR A 24 -17.12 16.80 -7.10
N GLU A 25 -16.01 17.42 -7.47
CA GLU A 25 -14.84 16.74 -8.00
C GLU A 25 -13.86 16.33 -6.89
N PRO A 26 -13.38 15.08 -6.91
CA PRO A 26 -12.41 14.60 -5.94
C PRO A 26 -11.06 15.30 -6.15
N LEU A 27 -10.42 15.74 -5.07
CA LEU A 27 -9.09 16.38 -5.13
C LEU A 27 -7.98 15.40 -5.51
N TYR A 28 -8.21 14.11 -5.28
CA TYR A 28 -7.28 13.03 -5.54
C TYR A 28 -7.99 11.89 -6.25
N PRO A 29 -7.31 11.18 -7.17
CA PRO A 29 -7.87 9.97 -7.75
C PRO A 29 -8.05 8.91 -6.66
N THR A 30 -9.08 8.08 -6.81
CA THR A 30 -9.34 6.92 -5.96
C THR A 30 -8.96 5.64 -6.71
N GLN A 31 -8.83 4.55 -5.97
CA GLN A 31 -8.61 3.22 -6.53
C GLN A 31 -9.65 2.91 -7.62
N GLU A 32 -9.19 2.57 -8.82
CA GLU A 32 -10.07 2.19 -9.91
C GLU A 32 -10.86 0.92 -9.54
N HIS A 33 -12.14 0.88 -9.91
CA HIS A 33 -13.06 -0.21 -9.57
C HIS A 33 -13.10 -0.52 -8.07
N PHE A 34 -13.06 0.52 -7.23
CA PHE A 34 -13.10 0.34 -5.78
C PHE A 34 -14.33 -0.43 -5.32
N ASP A 35 -14.11 -1.60 -4.72
CA ASP A 35 -15.15 -2.42 -4.12
C ASP A 35 -15.14 -2.28 -2.60
N LEU A 36 -16.16 -1.60 -2.07
CA LEU A 36 -16.30 -1.40 -0.64
C LEU A 36 -16.41 -2.73 0.11
N THR A 37 -17.07 -3.75 -0.45
CA THR A 37 -17.31 -5.02 0.26
C THR A 37 -16.02 -5.76 0.54
N GLN A 38 -15.11 -5.82 -0.43
CA GLN A 38 -13.77 -6.38 -0.26
C GLN A 38 -12.90 -5.55 0.69
N PHE A 39 -13.15 -4.23 0.74
CA PHE A 39 -12.39 -3.31 1.58
C PHE A 39 -12.75 -3.35 3.07
N LEU A 40 -13.91 -3.88 3.43
CA LEU A 40 -14.33 -4.02 4.83
C LEU A 40 -13.42 -4.95 5.63
N GLY A 41 -13.59 -4.94 6.95
CA GLY A 41 -12.87 -5.79 7.88
C GLY A 41 -11.71 -5.10 8.57
N THR A 42 -10.72 -5.88 8.98
CA THR A 42 -9.60 -5.40 9.82
C THR A 42 -8.44 -4.91 8.97
N TRP A 43 -7.85 -3.80 9.39
CA TRP A 43 -6.65 -3.18 8.85
C TRP A 43 -5.73 -2.77 10.01
N TYR A 44 -4.42 -2.82 9.81
CA TYR A 44 -3.39 -2.38 10.74
C TYR A 44 -2.77 -1.10 10.23
N ASP A 45 -2.68 -0.07 11.07
CA ASP A 45 -2.14 1.25 10.74
C ASP A 45 -0.61 1.20 10.86
N LEU A 46 0.08 1.01 9.73
CA LEU A 46 1.51 0.65 9.67
C LEU A 46 2.43 1.87 9.57
N ALA A 47 2.06 2.88 8.78
CA ALA A 47 2.87 4.08 8.61
C ALA A 47 2.02 5.32 8.36
N VAL A 48 2.56 6.48 8.73
CA VAL A 48 1.94 7.79 8.48
C VAL A 48 3.00 8.79 8.03
N ALA A 49 2.67 9.57 7.01
CA ALA A 49 3.45 10.68 6.51
C ALA A 49 2.67 11.98 6.76
N THR A 50 3.21 12.90 7.55
CA THR A 50 2.53 14.17 7.83
C THR A 50 3.51 15.26 8.29
N LYS A 51 3.29 16.48 7.80
CA LYS A 51 4.00 17.68 8.25
C LYS A 51 3.50 18.20 9.60
N CYS A 52 2.44 17.62 10.17
CA CYS A 52 1.88 18.09 11.44
C CYS A 52 2.86 17.89 12.61
N THR A 53 3.31 19.00 13.20
CA THR A 53 4.33 19.08 14.26
C THR A 53 4.01 18.24 15.49
N HIS A 54 2.73 18.14 15.87
CA HIS A 54 2.28 17.35 17.03
C HIS A 54 2.52 15.82 16.88
N SER A 55 2.74 15.34 15.65
CA SER A 55 3.10 13.94 15.38
C SER A 55 4.61 13.70 15.42
N GLN A 56 5.43 14.76 15.25
CA GLN A 56 6.89 14.66 15.16
C GLN A 56 7.55 14.35 16.50
N HIS A 57 6.97 14.79 17.62
CA HIS A 57 7.49 14.51 18.98
C HIS A 57 7.39 13.04 19.40
N ARG A 58 6.74 12.16 18.61
CA ARG A 58 6.55 10.73 18.93
C ARG A 58 7.24 9.78 17.94
N ARG A 59 8.22 10.27 17.18
CA ARG A 59 8.99 9.46 16.23
C ARG A 59 9.75 8.36 16.97
N GLY A 60 9.65 7.13 16.48
CA GLY A 60 10.41 5.97 16.95
C GLY A 60 9.67 5.02 17.91
N ASP A 61 8.67 5.50 18.65
CA ASP A 61 7.98 4.68 19.67
C ASP A 61 6.49 4.38 19.37
N ALA A 62 5.99 4.89 18.24
CA ALA A 62 4.60 4.74 17.84
C ALA A 62 4.25 3.26 17.55
N ALA A 63 3.24 2.73 18.23
CA ALA A 63 2.74 1.38 18.03
C ALA A 63 1.78 1.28 16.84
N ILE A 64 1.78 0.14 16.16
CA ILE A 64 0.76 -0.21 15.16
C ILE A 64 -0.62 -0.21 15.82
N GLY A 65 -1.56 0.51 15.21
CA GLY A 65 -2.96 0.53 15.63
C GLY A 65 -3.81 -0.44 14.82
N LYS A 66 -4.98 -0.79 15.34
CA LYS A 66 -5.99 -1.57 14.61
C LYS A 66 -7.10 -0.65 14.12
N LEU A 67 -7.58 -0.90 12.92
CA LEU A 67 -8.71 -0.25 12.27
C LEU A 67 -9.69 -1.34 11.85
N VAL A 68 -10.96 -1.20 12.19
CA VAL A 68 -12.03 -2.11 11.76
C VAL A 68 -13.07 -1.29 11.03
N LEU A 69 -13.34 -1.68 9.79
CA LEU A 69 -14.32 -1.07 8.90
C LEU A 69 -15.53 -1.99 8.76
N GLN A 70 -16.71 -1.45 9.00
CA GLN A 70 -17.99 -2.17 8.90
C GLN A 70 -19.01 -1.29 8.19
N ARG A 71 -19.98 -1.88 7.49
CA ARG A 71 -21.13 -1.09 7.00
C ARG A 71 -21.87 -0.47 8.19
N GLY A 72 -22.13 0.83 8.09
CA GLY A 72 -23.00 1.56 9.00
C GLY A 72 -24.46 1.52 8.54
N ALA A 73 -25.30 2.33 9.16
CA ALA A 73 -26.68 2.50 8.75
C ALA A 73 -26.78 3.36 7.47
N GLY A 74 -27.53 2.91 6.47
CA GLY A 74 -27.71 3.65 5.22
C GLY A 74 -26.41 3.75 4.40
N GLN A 75 -26.06 4.97 3.95
CA GLN A 75 -24.85 5.26 3.16
C GLN A 75 -23.65 5.67 4.05
N THR A 76 -23.46 4.97 5.16
CA THR A 76 -22.37 5.26 6.11
C THR A 76 -21.43 4.06 6.29
N LEU A 77 -20.19 4.37 6.64
CA LEU A 77 -19.14 3.42 7.00
C LEU A 77 -18.80 3.61 8.48
N LYS A 78 -18.99 2.56 9.27
CA LYS A 78 -18.61 2.56 10.69
C LYS A 78 -17.13 2.21 10.80
N MET A 79 -16.37 3.14 11.39
CA MET A 79 -14.94 3.00 11.59
C MET A 79 -14.62 2.88 13.08
N THR A 80 -13.94 1.80 13.46
CA THR A 80 -13.46 1.61 14.83
C THR A 80 -11.94 1.55 14.83
N ARG A 81 -11.28 2.46 15.55
CA ARG A 81 -9.83 2.53 15.66
C ARG A 81 -9.38 2.27 17.07
N THR A 82 -8.44 1.34 17.23
CA THR A 82 -7.79 1.00 18.50
C THR A 82 -6.32 1.37 18.44
N MET A 83 -5.83 2.08 19.45
CA MET A 83 -4.46 2.59 19.49
C MET A 83 -3.88 2.54 20.89
N LEU A 84 -2.57 2.32 20.98
CA LEU A 84 -1.80 2.50 22.20
C LEU A 84 -1.38 3.97 22.35
N LYS A 85 -1.69 4.60 23.48
CA LYS A 85 -1.22 5.94 23.83
C LYS A 85 -0.71 5.95 25.26
N GLN A 86 0.59 6.18 25.46
CA GLN A 86 1.22 6.28 26.79
C GLN A 86 0.85 5.08 27.68
N ASN A 87 0.99 3.86 27.14
CA ASN A 87 0.62 2.56 27.75
C ASN A 87 -0.88 2.29 27.96
N LEU A 88 -1.77 3.19 27.54
CA LEU A 88 -3.22 2.96 27.59
C LEU A 88 -3.77 2.60 26.20
N CYS A 89 -4.55 1.52 26.13
CA CYS A 89 -5.31 1.16 24.94
C CYS A 89 -6.59 2.01 24.83
N LEU A 90 -6.67 2.82 23.79
CA LEU A 90 -7.80 3.67 23.49
C LEU A 90 -8.52 3.16 22.24
N GLN A 91 -9.83 3.01 22.34
CA GLN A 91 -10.71 2.71 21.21
C GLN A 91 -11.60 3.91 20.92
N ILE A 92 -11.69 4.27 19.65
CA ILE A 92 -12.51 5.37 19.16
C ILE A 92 -13.32 4.84 17.99
N THR A 93 -14.62 5.11 18.00
CA THR A 93 -15.54 4.73 16.93
C THR A 93 -16.13 6.00 16.33
N GLY A 94 -16.30 6.01 15.01
CA GLY A 94 -16.96 7.10 14.29
C GLY A 94 -17.70 6.56 13.07
N GLU A 95 -18.63 7.35 12.56
CA GLU A 95 -19.34 7.08 11.32
C GLU A 95 -18.85 8.03 10.23
N TYR A 96 -18.65 7.48 9.04
CA TYR A 96 -18.08 8.15 7.89
C TYR A 96 -19.14 8.12 6.79
N GLU A 97 -19.35 9.24 6.12
CA GLU A 97 -20.26 9.33 5.01
C GLU A 97 -19.57 8.82 3.73
N LEU A 98 -20.28 8.00 2.96
CA LEU A 98 -19.82 7.53 1.65
C LEU A 98 -20.03 8.66 0.63
N ALA A 99 -19.00 9.01 -0.13
CA ALA A 99 -19.15 9.94 -1.24
C ALA A 99 -19.72 9.23 -2.49
N SER A 100 -20.17 10.00 -3.48
CA SER A 100 -20.57 9.48 -4.78
C SER A 100 -19.40 8.84 -5.56
N THR A 101 -18.18 9.31 -5.32
CA THR A 101 -16.94 8.70 -5.84
C THR A 101 -16.57 7.47 -4.99
N PRO A 102 -16.53 6.25 -5.57
CA PRO A 102 -16.09 5.06 -4.85
C PRO A 102 -14.69 5.23 -4.25
N GLY A 103 -14.47 4.74 -3.02
CA GLY A 103 -13.17 4.85 -2.33
C GLY A 103 -12.91 6.21 -1.67
N ARG A 104 -13.86 7.15 -1.72
CA ARG A 104 -13.81 8.44 -1.01
C ARG A 104 -14.80 8.47 0.15
N PHE A 105 -14.33 8.92 1.31
CA PHE A 105 -15.09 8.95 2.56
C PHE A 105 -14.94 10.31 3.25
N PHE A 106 -16.04 10.82 3.81
CA PHE A 106 -16.07 12.09 4.51
C PHE A 106 -16.43 11.91 5.99
N TYR A 107 -15.79 12.67 6.87
CA TYR A 107 -16.22 12.73 8.27
C TYR A 107 -15.78 14.03 8.96
N HIS A 108 -16.58 14.45 9.93
CA HIS A 108 -16.29 15.61 10.76
C HIS A 108 -15.63 15.21 12.09
N VAL A 109 -14.61 15.95 12.50
CA VAL A 109 -13.93 15.77 13.78
C VAL A 109 -14.23 16.93 14.71
N ALA A 110 -15.29 16.78 15.52
CA ALA A 110 -15.80 17.82 16.41
C ALA A 110 -14.74 18.44 17.33
N LYS A 111 -13.84 17.62 17.90
CA LYS A 111 -12.78 18.08 18.80
C LYS A 111 -11.89 19.18 18.20
N TRP A 112 -11.68 19.14 16.88
CA TRP A 112 -10.79 20.07 16.19
C TRP A 112 -11.54 20.99 15.24
N ASN A 113 -12.87 20.95 15.26
CA ASN A 113 -13.76 21.57 14.28
C ASN A 113 -13.20 21.44 12.85
N ALA A 114 -13.01 20.20 12.43
CA ALA A 114 -12.23 19.90 11.23
C ALA A 114 -12.92 18.84 10.38
N ASP A 115 -13.05 19.13 9.11
CA ASP A 115 -13.59 18.22 8.12
C ASP A 115 -12.45 17.41 7.50
N VAL A 116 -12.67 16.11 7.34
CA VAL A 116 -11.67 15.21 6.77
C VAL A 116 -12.26 14.49 5.58
N ASP A 117 -11.53 14.57 4.48
CA ASP A 117 -11.80 13.87 3.24
C ASP A 117 -10.72 12.82 3.04
N ALA A 118 -11.12 11.56 3.01
CA ALA A 118 -10.24 10.40 2.96
C ALA A 118 -10.42 9.67 1.63
N TYR A 119 -9.32 9.44 0.94
CA TYR A 119 -9.27 8.83 -0.38
C TYR A 119 -8.44 7.55 -0.28
N VAL A 120 -9.05 6.40 -0.60
CA VAL A 120 -8.29 5.17 -0.84
C VAL A 120 -7.72 5.26 -2.24
N VAL A 121 -6.42 5.50 -2.34
CA VAL A 121 -5.77 5.77 -3.62
C VAL A 121 -5.20 4.49 -4.24
N HIS A 122 -4.69 3.59 -3.41
CA HIS A 122 -4.17 2.28 -3.84
C HIS A 122 -4.54 1.21 -2.84
N THR A 123 -5.13 0.11 -3.30
CA THR A 123 -5.32 -1.09 -2.49
C THR A 123 -5.48 -2.31 -3.39
N ASN A 124 -4.96 -3.44 -2.91
CA ASN A 124 -5.25 -4.76 -3.48
C ASN A 124 -6.23 -5.56 -2.59
N TYR A 125 -6.88 -4.89 -1.62
CA TYR A 125 -7.84 -5.41 -0.63
C TYR A 125 -7.29 -6.43 0.37
N ASN A 126 -6.40 -7.32 -0.05
CA ASN A 126 -5.96 -8.50 0.70
C ASN A 126 -4.66 -8.27 1.47
N GLU A 127 -3.92 -7.21 1.15
CA GLU A 127 -2.61 -6.99 1.75
C GLU A 127 -2.44 -5.57 2.28
N TYR A 128 -2.72 -4.55 1.46
CA TYR A 128 -2.45 -3.17 1.83
C TYR A 128 -3.48 -2.19 1.31
N ALA A 129 -3.52 -1.01 1.93
CA ALA A 129 -4.27 0.15 1.47
C ALA A 129 -3.52 1.44 1.81
N ILE A 130 -3.31 2.30 0.81
CA ILE A 130 -2.75 3.63 0.97
C ILE A 130 -3.87 4.64 0.89
N PHE A 131 -3.91 5.54 1.88
CA PHE A 131 -4.89 6.60 1.96
C PHE A 131 -4.21 7.96 1.85
N ILE A 132 -4.82 8.86 1.10
CA ILE A 132 -4.60 10.30 1.26
C ILE A 132 -5.73 10.85 2.12
N MET A 133 -5.39 11.58 3.16
CA MET A 133 -6.34 12.28 4.01
C MET A 133 -6.10 13.78 3.90
N ASN A 134 -7.06 14.50 3.36
CA ASN A 134 -7.09 15.95 3.36
C ASN A 134 -7.96 16.44 4.52
N LYS A 135 -7.35 17.17 5.45
CA LYS A 135 -8.03 17.69 6.63
C LYS A 135 -8.13 19.20 6.53
N LYS A 136 -9.35 19.70 6.42
CA LYS A 136 -9.67 21.12 6.40
C LYS A 136 -9.89 21.64 7.81
N LYS A 137 -9.27 22.77 8.14
CA LYS A 137 -9.42 23.41 9.46
C LYS A 137 -9.44 24.93 9.29
N PRO A 138 -10.03 25.66 10.25
CA PRO A 138 -9.94 27.12 10.29
C PRO A 138 -8.49 27.64 10.31
N THR A 139 -7.57 26.88 10.92
CA THR A 139 -6.15 27.25 11.05
C THR A 139 -5.31 26.90 9.82
N GLY A 140 -5.92 26.35 8.76
CA GLY A 140 -5.23 25.89 7.55
C GLY A 140 -5.37 24.38 7.30
N ASP A 141 -5.37 24.05 6.02
CA ASP A 141 -5.53 22.69 5.53
C ASP A 141 -4.25 21.86 5.74
N SER A 142 -4.43 20.56 5.90
CA SER A 142 -3.31 19.64 6.10
C SER A 142 -3.55 18.32 5.41
N VAL A 143 -2.55 17.86 4.67
CA VAL A 143 -2.55 16.57 4.00
C VAL A 143 -1.71 15.57 4.78
N SER A 144 -2.17 14.33 4.85
CA SER A 144 -1.39 13.22 5.36
C SER A 144 -1.61 11.99 4.51
N VAL A 145 -0.56 11.17 4.38
CA VAL A 145 -0.64 9.87 3.74
C VAL A 145 -0.58 8.80 4.82
N LYS A 146 -1.39 7.75 4.71
CA LYS A 146 -1.37 6.61 5.62
C LYS A 146 -1.28 5.31 4.87
N LEU A 147 -0.53 4.37 5.43
CA LEU A 147 -0.43 3.02 4.93
C LEU A 147 -1.02 2.06 5.96
N TYR A 148 -1.96 1.26 5.47
CA TYR A 148 -2.60 0.19 6.21
C TYR A 148 -2.23 -1.17 5.60
N GLY A 149 -2.15 -2.20 6.43
CA GLY A 149 -1.94 -3.58 6.01
C GLY A 149 -2.99 -4.53 6.58
N ARG A 150 -3.24 -5.66 5.94
CA ARG A 150 -4.02 -6.76 6.53
C ARG A 150 -3.23 -7.55 7.58
N SER A 151 -1.90 -7.46 7.53
CA SER A 151 -0.98 -7.95 8.56
C SER A 151 -0.20 -6.77 9.18
N LYS A 152 0.56 -7.05 10.26
CA LYS A 152 1.44 -6.06 10.91
C LYS A 152 2.82 -5.96 10.24
N ASP A 153 3.08 -6.82 9.26
CA ASP A 153 4.32 -6.84 8.49
C ASP A 153 4.14 -6.04 7.21
N ILE A 154 5.21 -5.38 6.78
CA ILE A 154 5.19 -4.49 5.63
C ILE A 154 6.27 -4.90 4.64
N ARG A 155 5.88 -5.17 3.39
CA ARG A 155 6.87 -5.43 2.35
C ARG A 155 7.62 -4.13 2.01
N PRO A 156 8.94 -4.20 1.75
CA PRO A 156 9.72 -3.02 1.38
C PRO A 156 9.16 -2.28 0.16
N THR A 157 8.61 -3.01 -0.82
CA THR A 157 8.02 -2.42 -2.03
C THR A 157 6.83 -1.52 -1.73
N ILE A 158 5.89 -1.99 -0.92
CA ILE A 158 4.70 -1.23 -0.52
C ILE A 158 5.12 0.00 0.31
N LEU A 159 6.15 -0.15 1.14
CA LEU A 159 6.70 0.96 1.90
C LEU A 159 7.31 2.02 0.98
N GLU A 160 8.01 1.64 -0.09
CA GLU A 160 8.54 2.57 -1.08
C GLU A 160 7.43 3.24 -1.90
N ASP A 161 6.37 2.53 -2.28
CA ASP A 161 5.20 3.12 -2.95
C ASP A 161 4.55 4.19 -2.07
N PHE A 162 4.39 3.89 -0.78
CA PHE A 162 3.89 4.83 0.22
C PHE A 162 4.79 6.06 0.39
N LYS A 163 6.12 5.88 0.45
CA LYS A 163 7.09 6.98 0.51
C LYS A 163 7.04 7.83 -0.76
N THR A 164 6.87 7.21 -1.91
CA THR A 164 6.76 7.89 -3.21
C THR A 164 5.52 8.77 -3.26
N LEU A 165 4.37 8.22 -2.85
CA LEU A 165 3.14 9.00 -2.75
C LEU A 165 3.26 10.14 -1.72
N ALA A 166 3.90 9.90 -0.57
CA ALA A 166 4.18 10.95 0.41
C ALA A 166 4.98 12.10 -0.21
N ARG A 167 6.04 11.80 -0.97
CA ARG A 167 6.85 12.80 -1.69
C ARG A 167 6.05 13.59 -2.72
N GLN A 168 5.14 12.94 -3.45
CA GLN A 168 4.23 13.62 -4.38
C GLN A 168 3.30 14.61 -3.66
N GLN A 169 2.95 14.34 -2.39
CA GLN A 169 2.23 15.29 -1.54
C GLN A 169 3.15 16.36 -0.89
N GLY A 170 4.40 16.44 -1.36
CA GLY A 170 5.43 17.31 -0.81
C GLY A 170 5.90 16.92 0.60
N ILE A 171 5.63 15.69 1.05
CA ILE A 171 6.00 15.18 2.38
C ILE A 171 7.27 14.33 2.24
N SER A 172 8.40 14.89 2.62
CA SER A 172 9.71 14.25 2.59
C SER A 172 9.87 13.15 3.66
N ASN A 173 10.90 12.31 3.51
CA ASN A 173 11.06 11.08 4.29
C ASN A 173 11.22 11.33 5.79
N GLU A 174 11.80 12.47 6.17
CA GLU A 174 11.90 12.90 7.56
C GLU A 174 10.53 13.20 8.17
N PHE A 175 9.46 13.33 7.39
CA PHE A 175 8.08 13.47 7.89
C PHE A 175 7.31 12.15 7.99
N ILE A 176 7.98 11.04 7.71
CA ILE A 176 7.40 9.70 7.74
C ILE A 176 7.67 9.02 9.08
N THR A 177 6.64 8.38 9.63
CA THR A 177 6.73 7.54 10.83
C THR A 177 6.25 6.14 10.49
N ILE A 178 7.18 5.19 10.48
CA ILE A 178 6.88 3.75 10.45
C ILE A 178 6.61 3.30 11.88
N LYS A 179 5.53 2.56 12.10
CA LYS A 179 5.10 2.15 13.43
C LYS A 179 5.61 0.76 13.76
N GLN A 180 5.82 0.51 15.05
CA GLN A 180 6.37 -0.74 15.55
C GLN A 180 5.26 -1.71 15.96
N ASN A 181 5.47 -2.99 15.70
CA ASN A 181 4.62 -4.05 16.23
C ASN A 181 4.90 -4.23 17.72
N LYS A 182 4.00 -3.72 18.58
CA LYS A 182 4.06 -3.86 20.04
C LYS A 182 3.00 -4.84 20.58
N GLY A 183 2.54 -5.78 19.74
CA GLY A 183 1.44 -6.68 20.08
C GLY A 183 0.06 -6.08 19.81
N ASP A 184 -1.00 -6.81 20.16
CA ASP A 184 -2.37 -6.30 20.07
C ASP A 184 -2.72 -5.47 21.31
N CYS A 185 -3.25 -4.28 21.05
CA CYS A 185 -3.73 -3.39 22.08
C CYS A 185 -5.20 -3.72 22.34
N ILE A 186 -5.52 -4.36 23.45
CA ILE A 186 -6.89 -4.75 23.80
C ILE A 186 -7.45 -3.70 24.79
N PRO A 187 -8.48 -2.94 24.42
CA PRO A 187 -9.12 -1.98 25.32
C PRO A 187 -9.72 -2.70 26.53
N GLY A 188 -9.25 -2.36 27.73
CA GLY A 188 -9.74 -2.93 28.99
C GLY A 188 -8.87 -4.04 29.60
N GLU A 189 -7.79 -4.47 28.93
CA GLU A 189 -6.87 -5.48 29.46
C GLU A 189 -5.56 -4.82 29.94
N GLN A 190 -5.20 -5.02 31.21
CA GLN A 190 -3.94 -4.49 31.77
C GLN A 190 -2.77 -5.34 31.26
N VAL A 191 -1.86 -4.73 30.51
CA VAL A 191 -0.57 -5.36 30.18
C VAL A 191 0.27 -5.39 31.46
N PRO A 192 0.62 -6.56 32.01
CA PRO A 192 1.52 -6.61 33.16
C PRO A 192 2.88 -6.04 32.75
N ALA A 193 3.48 -5.24 33.63
CA ALA A 193 4.85 -4.78 33.45
C ALA A 193 5.78 -6.00 33.28
N PRO A 194 6.81 -5.94 32.41
CA PRO A 194 7.78 -7.01 32.30
C PRO A 194 8.50 -7.15 33.65
N SER A 195 8.36 -8.30 34.30
CA SER A 195 9.16 -8.67 35.46
C SER A 195 10.62 -8.74 35.04
N THR A 196 11.45 -7.92 35.66
CA THR A 196 12.91 -7.96 35.57
C THR A 196 13.41 -9.36 35.93
N GLN A 197 14.11 -10.01 35.00
CA GLN A 197 15.06 -11.07 35.34
C GLN A 197 16.48 -10.67 34.94
N PRO A 198 17.50 -11.19 35.65
CA PRO A 198 18.77 -10.51 35.87
C PRO A 198 19.69 -10.54 34.65
N GLU A 199 20.48 -9.47 34.53
CA GLU A 199 21.52 -9.26 33.52
C GLU A 199 22.56 -10.39 33.50
N THR A 200 22.82 -10.95 32.32
CA THR A 200 24.07 -11.66 32.03
C THR A 200 25.16 -10.68 31.59
N PRO A 201 26.42 -10.79 32.07
CA PRO A 201 27.44 -9.77 31.84
C PRO A 201 27.90 -9.73 30.39
N ARG A 202 27.90 -8.53 29.79
CA ARG A 202 28.50 -8.27 28.46
C ARG A 202 30.03 -8.27 28.56
N VAL A 203 30.68 -9.12 27.78
CA VAL A 203 32.14 -9.10 27.54
C VAL A 203 32.47 -7.99 26.53
N ARG A 204 33.42 -7.11 26.88
CA ARG A 204 33.95 -6.05 25.99
C ARG A 204 35.01 -6.60 25.01
N ARG A 205 34.94 -6.13 23.77
CA ARG A 205 36.06 -5.81 22.83
C ARG A 205 35.47 -4.92 21.72
N SER A 206 36.17 -4.06 20.99
CA SER A 206 37.34 -3.18 21.17
C SER A 206 37.22 -2.12 20.04
N VAL A 207 37.75 -0.91 20.28
CA VAL A 207 37.84 0.27 19.37
C VAL A 207 38.54 -0.13 18.04
N VAL A 208 38.30 0.40 16.83
CA VAL A 208 38.53 1.73 16.15
C VAL A 208 38.25 1.50 14.62
N PRO A 209 38.21 2.46 13.66
CA PRO A 209 37.91 3.91 13.63
C PRO A 209 36.74 4.33 12.70
N THR A 210 36.30 5.56 12.97
CA THR A 210 35.69 6.55 12.07
C THR A 210 36.42 6.70 10.72
N PHE A 211 35.68 6.73 9.61
CA PHE A 211 36.09 7.46 8.41
C PHE A 211 34.94 8.38 7.96
N ALA A 212 35.33 9.62 7.70
CA ALA A 212 34.48 10.73 7.34
C ALA A 212 33.95 10.64 5.90
N HIS A 213 32.83 11.34 5.72
CA HIS A 213 32.28 11.93 4.52
C HIS A 213 33.14 11.88 3.25
N LEU A 214 32.52 11.39 2.17
CA LEU A 214 32.68 12.01 0.87
C LEU A 214 31.29 12.44 0.39
N ASP A 215 31.04 13.73 0.48
CA ASP A 215 29.94 14.37 -0.22
C ASP A 215 30.24 14.30 -1.72
N THR A 216 29.25 13.90 -2.51
CA THR A 216 29.22 14.25 -3.93
C THR A 216 27.82 14.78 -4.22
N GLU A 217 27.74 16.10 -4.23
CA GLU A 217 26.65 16.84 -4.83
C GLU A 217 26.51 16.42 -6.30
N GLY A 218 25.40 15.78 -6.62
CA GLY A 218 24.90 15.56 -7.97
C GLY A 218 23.53 16.18 -8.07
N SER A 219 23.51 17.43 -8.54
CA SER A 219 22.32 18.23 -8.82
C SER A 219 21.63 17.75 -10.11
N GLY A 220 20.29 17.75 -10.12
CA GLY A 220 19.48 17.85 -11.33
C GLY A 220 18.78 16.57 -11.79
N GLY A 221 17.44 16.60 -11.81
CA GLY A 221 16.63 15.64 -12.55
C GLY A 221 15.21 15.54 -11.99
N ASP A 222 14.31 16.39 -12.49
CA ASP A 222 12.87 16.18 -12.45
C ASP A 222 12.56 14.73 -12.88
N ASP A 223 11.85 13.96 -12.07
CA ASP A 223 11.43 12.61 -12.46
C ASP A 223 9.97 12.37 -12.08
N ASP A 224 9.12 12.71 -13.04
CA ASP A 224 7.84 12.04 -13.30
C ASP A 224 8.10 10.52 -13.42
N THR A 225 8.19 9.81 -12.29
CA THR A 225 8.17 8.34 -12.35
C THR A 225 6.70 7.88 -12.42
N PRO A 226 6.24 7.31 -13.54
CA PRO A 226 4.84 6.94 -13.71
C PRO A 226 4.51 5.70 -12.87
N LEU A 227 3.35 5.76 -12.18
CA LEU A 227 2.75 4.63 -11.47
C LEU A 227 2.79 3.35 -12.34
N PHE A 228 3.25 2.23 -11.77
CA PHE A 228 3.39 0.99 -12.53
C PHE A 228 2.01 0.44 -12.95
N ASN A 229 1.74 0.41 -14.25
CA ASN A 229 0.52 -0.17 -14.81
C ASN A 229 0.82 -1.58 -15.34
N GLY A 230 0.67 -2.59 -14.49
CA GLY A 230 0.99 -3.98 -14.82
C GLY A 230 0.25 -4.54 -16.05
N THR A 231 -0.98 -4.09 -16.32
CA THR A 231 -1.76 -4.59 -17.47
C THR A 231 -1.15 -4.19 -18.81
N VAL A 232 -0.49 -3.04 -18.86
CA VAL A 232 0.17 -2.50 -20.05
C VAL A 232 1.65 -2.88 -20.03
N ALA A 233 2.33 -2.68 -18.90
CA ALA A 233 3.76 -2.94 -18.73
C ALA A 233 4.10 -4.39 -19.05
N CYS A 234 3.42 -5.35 -18.43
CA CYS A 234 3.74 -6.77 -18.59
C CYS A 234 3.41 -7.33 -19.98
N LYS A 235 2.72 -6.55 -20.83
CA LYS A 235 2.41 -6.93 -22.22
C LYS A 235 3.25 -6.16 -23.25
N ALA A 236 3.97 -5.12 -22.83
CA ALA A 236 4.81 -4.32 -23.72
C ALA A 236 6.07 -5.08 -24.13
N ALA A 237 6.59 -4.82 -25.34
CA ALA A 237 7.94 -5.27 -25.71
C ALA A 237 8.99 -4.55 -24.85
N PRO A 238 10.19 -5.10 -24.59
CA PRO A 238 11.24 -4.37 -23.88
C PRO A 238 11.66 -3.13 -24.67
N ASP A 239 11.87 -2.02 -23.97
CA ASP A 239 12.35 -0.77 -24.57
C ASP A 239 13.70 -0.37 -23.97
N THR A 240 14.71 -0.35 -24.83
CA THR A 240 16.08 0.05 -24.48
C THR A 240 16.17 1.54 -24.14
N GLY A 241 15.24 2.37 -24.63
CA GLY A 241 15.33 3.82 -24.54
C GLY A 241 16.44 4.40 -25.45
N PRO A 242 16.54 5.74 -25.55
CA PRO A 242 17.47 6.40 -26.46
C PRO A 242 18.89 6.55 -25.90
N CYS A 243 19.10 6.27 -24.61
CA CYS A 243 20.43 6.37 -23.99
C CYS A 243 21.33 5.17 -24.36
N PHE A 244 22.65 5.36 -24.23
CA PHE A 244 23.67 4.39 -24.67
C PHE A 244 24.27 3.54 -23.53
N GLY A 245 23.66 3.55 -22.35
CA GLY A 245 24.06 2.68 -21.25
C GLY A 245 23.90 1.20 -21.59
N MET A 246 24.72 0.35 -20.99
CA MET A 246 24.64 -1.11 -21.16
C MET A 246 24.17 -1.78 -19.87
N ASN A 247 23.04 -1.33 -19.34
CA ASN A 247 22.49 -1.88 -18.10
C ASN A 247 21.76 -3.19 -18.41
N GLN A 248 22.17 -4.29 -17.79
CA GLN A 248 21.45 -5.55 -17.91
C GLN A 248 20.17 -5.48 -17.06
N ARG A 249 19.02 -5.67 -17.70
CA ARG A 249 17.69 -5.61 -17.08
C ARG A 249 16.86 -6.83 -17.52
N PHE A 250 15.71 -7.02 -16.89
CA PHE A 250 14.76 -8.09 -17.20
C PHE A 250 13.46 -7.50 -17.71
N PHE A 251 12.83 -8.16 -18.68
CA PHE A 251 11.47 -7.87 -19.13
C PHE A 251 10.64 -9.15 -19.09
N TYR A 252 9.33 -9.00 -18.90
CA TYR A 252 8.39 -10.12 -18.95
C TYR A 252 7.97 -10.39 -20.38
N ASN A 253 8.22 -11.62 -20.84
CA ASN A 253 7.73 -12.12 -22.12
C ASN A 253 6.43 -12.90 -21.87
N ALA A 254 5.29 -12.29 -22.19
CA ALA A 254 3.98 -12.90 -21.97
C ALA A 254 3.75 -14.18 -22.80
N SER A 255 4.41 -14.32 -23.96
CA SER A 255 4.28 -15.50 -24.82
C SER A 255 4.98 -16.71 -24.23
N SER A 256 6.18 -16.53 -23.67
CA SER A 256 6.91 -17.62 -22.98
C SER A 256 6.61 -17.70 -21.49
N MET A 257 5.86 -16.74 -20.95
CA MET A 257 5.58 -16.55 -19.53
C MET A 257 6.84 -16.50 -18.65
N THR A 258 7.95 -15.99 -19.20
CA THR A 258 9.26 -15.94 -18.52
C THR A 258 9.83 -14.53 -18.51
N CYS A 259 10.72 -14.28 -17.56
CA CYS A 259 11.49 -13.05 -17.51
C CYS A 259 12.82 -13.24 -18.25
N GLN A 260 13.04 -12.43 -19.28
CA GLN A 260 14.20 -12.52 -20.15
C GLN A 260 15.08 -11.28 -19.99
N MET A 261 16.38 -11.46 -20.18
CA MET A 261 17.33 -10.36 -20.06
C MET A 261 17.35 -9.52 -21.33
N PHE A 262 17.48 -8.20 -21.17
CA PHE A 262 17.71 -7.26 -22.26
C PHE A 262 18.69 -6.16 -21.82
N LYS A 263 19.22 -5.41 -22.79
CA LYS A 263 20.10 -4.26 -22.53
C LYS A 263 19.25 -3.00 -22.47
N TYR A 264 19.33 -2.27 -21.37
CA TYR A 264 18.67 -0.99 -21.16
C TYR A 264 19.67 0.17 -21.20
N GLY A 265 19.34 1.17 -22.00
CA GLY A 265 20.11 2.37 -22.26
C GLY A 265 20.33 3.27 -21.04
N GLY A 266 19.56 3.09 -19.97
CA GLY A 266 19.71 3.85 -18.72
C GLY A 266 18.82 5.09 -18.61
N CYS A 267 18.04 5.42 -19.64
CA CYS A 267 17.03 6.48 -19.55
C CYS A 267 15.79 6.16 -20.41
N LEU A 268 14.65 6.76 -20.03
CA LEU A 268 13.33 6.55 -20.63
C LEU A 268 12.98 5.06 -20.75
N GLY A 269 12.36 4.65 -21.85
CA GLY A 269 11.86 3.30 -22.03
C GLY A 269 10.46 3.12 -21.47
N ASN A 270 10.04 1.87 -21.37
CA ASN A 270 8.75 1.49 -20.80
C ASN A 270 8.91 0.73 -19.49
N GLN A 271 7.77 0.44 -18.87
CA GLN A 271 7.71 -0.18 -17.55
C GLN A 271 7.94 -1.70 -17.56
N ASN A 272 8.10 -2.34 -18.73
CA ASN A 272 8.53 -3.74 -18.80
C ASN A 272 10.05 -3.87 -18.61
N ASN A 273 10.54 -3.30 -17.51
CA ASN A 273 11.95 -3.12 -17.22
C ASN A 273 12.19 -3.30 -15.72
N PHE A 274 12.79 -4.42 -15.36
CA PHE A 274 13.02 -4.85 -13.98
C PHE A 274 14.50 -5.07 -13.74
N GLU A 275 14.95 -4.80 -12.51
CA GLU A 275 16.36 -4.95 -12.14
C GLU A 275 16.78 -6.41 -12.01
N ASN A 276 15.87 -7.27 -11.56
CA ASN A 276 16.12 -8.70 -11.37
C ASN A 276 14.92 -9.56 -11.81
N GLU A 277 15.19 -10.83 -12.08
CA GLU A 277 14.19 -11.81 -12.55
C GLU A 277 13.03 -12.00 -11.57
N ARG A 278 13.32 -11.94 -10.26
CA ARG A 278 12.32 -12.13 -9.19
C ARG A 278 11.27 -11.04 -9.24
N ASP A 279 11.67 -9.78 -9.32
CA ASP A 279 10.75 -8.65 -9.37
C ASP A 279 9.89 -8.69 -10.63
N CYS A 280 10.48 -9.08 -11.76
CA CYS A 280 9.77 -9.29 -13.02
C CYS A 280 8.68 -10.38 -12.88
N LEU A 281 9.04 -11.55 -12.35
CA LEU A 281 8.10 -12.66 -12.16
C LEU A 281 7.03 -12.34 -11.10
N GLN A 282 7.33 -11.51 -10.11
CA GLN A 282 6.36 -11.12 -9.09
C GLN A 282 5.35 -10.08 -9.59
N ARG A 283 5.76 -9.19 -10.50
CA ARG A 283 4.90 -8.13 -11.02
C ARG A 283 4.03 -8.57 -12.20
N CYS A 284 4.49 -9.53 -12.99
CA CYS A 284 3.88 -9.83 -14.29
C CYS A 284 3.30 -11.24 -14.46
N ARG A 285 3.61 -12.18 -13.56
CA ARG A 285 3.11 -13.55 -13.63
C ARG A 285 1.61 -13.63 -13.41
N THR A 286 1.00 -14.65 -14.00
CA THR A 286 -0.42 -14.99 -13.86
C THR A 286 -0.59 -16.47 -13.50
N GLU A 287 -1.79 -16.88 -13.10
CA GLU A 287 -2.13 -18.30 -12.81
C GLU A 287 -1.84 -19.25 -13.99
N ALA A 288 -1.68 -18.73 -15.22
CA ALA A 288 -1.36 -19.54 -16.39
C ALA A 288 -0.04 -20.31 -16.24
N VAL A 289 0.90 -19.82 -15.43
CA VAL A 289 2.18 -20.53 -15.19
C VAL A 289 1.99 -21.87 -14.48
N CYS A 290 0.89 -22.04 -13.72
CA CYS A 290 0.58 -23.28 -13.01
C CYS A 290 0.29 -24.44 -13.97
N ARG A 291 0.08 -24.18 -15.26
CA ARG A 291 -0.14 -25.20 -16.29
C ARG A 291 1.13 -25.58 -17.05
N LEU A 292 2.26 -24.92 -16.77
CA LEU A 292 3.53 -25.20 -17.45
C LEU A 292 4.20 -26.46 -16.86
N PRO A 293 4.89 -27.24 -17.70
CA PRO A 293 5.57 -28.46 -17.25
C PRO A 293 6.70 -28.16 -16.25
N LEU A 294 7.00 -29.14 -15.40
CA LEU A 294 8.20 -29.13 -14.57
C LEU A 294 9.41 -29.47 -15.45
N VAL A 295 10.24 -28.47 -15.80
CA VAL A 295 11.44 -28.66 -16.62
C VAL A 295 12.67 -28.34 -15.78
N ALA A 296 13.10 -29.32 -14.98
CA ALA A 296 14.27 -29.20 -14.13
C ALA A 296 15.56 -29.40 -14.95
N GLU A 297 16.33 -28.33 -15.18
CA GLU A 297 17.63 -28.41 -15.86
C GLU A 297 18.79 -28.23 -14.87
N PRO A 298 19.91 -28.96 -15.01
CA PRO A 298 21.08 -28.77 -14.16
C PRO A 298 21.61 -27.33 -14.22
N CYS A 299 21.86 -26.72 -13.06
CA CYS A 299 22.39 -25.36 -12.95
C CYS A 299 23.26 -25.19 -11.70
N ILE A 300 24.14 -24.19 -11.71
CA ILE A 300 25.08 -23.89 -10.60
C ILE A 300 24.35 -23.14 -9.46
N ALA A 301 23.03 -22.98 -9.52
CA ALA A 301 22.28 -22.20 -8.54
C ALA A 301 22.06 -22.97 -7.23
N LYS A 302 22.36 -22.29 -6.11
CA LYS A 302 22.03 -22.75 -4.75
C LYS A 302 20.63 -22.31 -4.29
N SER A 303 19.74 -21.94 -5.21
CA SER A 303 18.46 -21.33 -4.88
C SER A 303 17.39 -22.37 -4.55
N SER A 304 16.78 -22.27 -3.36
CA SER A 304 15.55 -22.99 -3.01
C SER A 304 14.36 -22.37 -3.74
N THR A 305 14.02 -22.89 -4.91
CA THR A 305 12.83 -22.49 -5.68
C THR A 305 11.78 -23.59 -5.63
N TRP A 306 10.54 -23.21 -5.83
CA TRP A 306 9.36 -24.07 -5.83
C TRP A 306 8.72 -24.06 -7.22
N ALA A 307 8.02 -25.13 -7.57
CA ALA A 307 7.17 -25.19 -8.74
C ALA A 307 5.87 -25.90 -8.41
N PHE A 308 4.84 -25.61 -9.18
CA PHE A 308 3.58 -26.31 -9.09
C PHE A 308 3.60 -27.54 -9.98
N ASP A 309 3.41 -28.70 -9.38
CA ASP A 309 3.17 -29.94 -10.10
C ASP A 309 1.68 -30.08 -10.36
N SER A 310 1.26 -29.80 -11.59
CA SER A 310 -0.14 -29.89 -12.02
C SER A 310 -0.67 -31.32 -12.04
N THR A 311 0.19 -32.34 -12.05
CA THR A 311 -0.25 -33.75 -12.07
C THR A 311 -0.72 -34.22 -10.70
N VAL A 312 -0.13 -33.68 -9.63
CA VAL A 312 -0.51 -33.99 -8.25
C VAL A 312 -1.22 -32.82 -7.54
N GLY A 313 -1.26 -31.64 -8.17
CA GLY A 313 -1.87 -30.44 -7.61
C GLY A 313 -1.11 -29.86 -6.42
N LEU A 314 0.23 -30.02 -6.38
CA LEU A 314 1.04 -29.63 -5.23
C LEU A 314 2.24 -28.75 -5.62
N CYS A 315 2.56 -27.82 -4.74
CA CYS A 315 3.79 -27.05 -4.81
C CYS A 315 4.96 -27.88 -4.27
N VAL A 316 5.91 -28.20 -5.14
CA VAL A 316 7.08 -29.03 -4.86
C VAL A 316 8.37 -28.19 -4.91
N PRO A 317 9.35 -28.44 -4.02
CA PRO A 317 10.64 -27.77 -4.07
C PRO A 317 11.52 -28.37 -5.18
N TYR A 318 12.31 -27.54 -5.86
CA TYR A 318 13.36 -28.03 -6.74
C TYR A 318 14.51 -28.66 -5.95
N LYS A 319 15.10 -29.70 -6.54
CA LYS A 319 16.37 -30.27 -6.05
C LYS A 319 17.47 -29.23 -6.21
N ILE A 320 18.33 -29.11 -5.18
CA ILE A 320 19.52 -28.26 -5.22
C ILE A 320 20.37 -28.66 -6.44
N GLY A 321 20.79 -27.67 -7.24
CA GLY A 321 21.51 -27.90 -8.50
C GLY A 321 20.63 -28.07 -9.73
N PHE A 322 19.31 -27.93 -9.60
CA PHE A 322 18.37 -27.88 -10.72
C PHE A 322 17.60 -26.55 -10.72
N CYS A 323 17.45 -25.95 -11.90
CA CYS A 323 16.72 -24.71 -12.12
C CYS A 323 15.50 -24.96 -13.00
N GLN A 324 14.41 -24.25 -12.70
CA GLN A 324 13.32 -24.10 -13.66
C GLN A 324 13.68 -23.04 -14.70
N THR A 325 13.47 -23.37 -15.97
CA THR A 325 13.72 -22.48 -17.11
C THR A 325 12.46 -21.78 -17.62
N ASN A 326 11.28 -22.27 -17.26
CA ASN A 326 10.00 -21.66 -17.61
C ASN A 326 9.35 -20.88 -16.44
N GLY A 327 8.17 -20.30 -16.67
CA GLY A 327 7.47 -19.44 -15.71
C GLY A 327 6.93 -20.13 -14.45
N ASN A 328 6.91 -21.47 -14.39
CA ASN A 328 6.48 -22.25 -13.24
C ASN A 328 7.60 -22.31 -12.18
N LYS A 329 7.98 -21.13 -11.67
CA LYS A 329 9.11 -20.91 -10.77
C LYS A 329 8.73 -19.93 -9.68
N PHE A 330 8.68 -20.37 -8.44
CA PHE A 330 8.30 -19.59 -7.26
C PHE A 330 9.46 -19.55 -6.27
N TYR A 331 9.56 -18.48 -5.48
CA TYR A 331 10.65 -18.32 -4.52
C TYR A 331 10.27 -18.76 -3.10
N SER A 332 9.01 -19.16 -2.88
CA SER A 332 8.56 -19.79 -1.65
C SER A 332 7.38 -20.74 -1.91
N LYS A 333 7.14 -21.66 -0.98
CA LYS A 333 5.97 -22.54 -1.02
C LYS A 333 4.67 -21.75 -0.99
N ALA A 334 4.57 -20.78 -0.07
CA ALA A 334 3.38 -19.95 0.10
C ALA A 334 3.05 -19.16 -1.18
N GLU A 335 4.05 -18.60 -1.86
CA GLU A 335 3.88 -17.94 -3.16
C GLU A 335 3.34 -18.90 -4.23
N CYS A 336 3.85 -20.14 -4.28
CA CYS A 336 3.31 -21.13 -5.20
C CYS A 336 1.85 -21.51 -4.86
N GLU A 337 1.54 -21.70 -3.59
CA GLU A 337 0.19 -22.05 -3.13
C GLU A 337 -0.81 -20.90 -3.34
N GLU A 338 -0.35 -19.65 -3.26
CA GLU A 338 -1.16 -18.48 -3.58
C GLU A 338 -1.59 -18.45 -5.05
N TYR A 339 -0.67 -18.75 -5.97
CA TYR A 339 -0.96 -18.72 -7.41
C TYR A 339 -1.64 -20.00 -7.92
N CYS A 340 -1.28 -21.16 -7.35
CA CYS A 340 -1.64 -22.47 -7.90
C CYS A 340 -2.37 -23.39 -6.91
N GLY A 341 -2.36 -23.08 -5.61
CA GLY A 341 -2.85 -23.95 -4.53
C GLY A 341 -4.38 -24.01 -4.39
N VAL A 342 -5.13 -23.31 -5.23
CA VAL A 342 -6.58 -23.50 -5.34
C VAL A 342 -6.84 -24.55 -6.41
N VAL A 343 -7.09 -25.79 -5.98
CA VAL A 343 -7.71 -26.79 -6.85
C VAL A 343 -9.11 -26.28 -7.16
N LYS A 344 -9.29 -25.60 -8.28
CA LYS A 344 -10.62 -25.41 -8.85
C LYS A 344 -11.06 -26.80 -9.30
N ASP A 345 -12.07 -27.33 -8.63
CA ASP A 345 -12.73 -28.57 -9.00
C ASP A 345 -13.38 -28.34 -10.37
N ASP A 346 -12.65 -28.63 -11.45
CA ASP A 346 -13.14 -28.55 -12.84
C ASP A 346 -14.09 -29.75 -13.08
N GLY A 347 -15.21 -29.77 -12.37
CA GLY A 347 -16.14 -30.89 -12.26
C GLY A 347 -17.62 -30.53 -12.40
N ASP A 348 -17.97 -29.66 -13.34
CA ASP A 348 -19.29 -29.51 -13.99
C ASP A 348 -19.18 -28.25 -14.88
N PHE A 349 -19.25 -28.25 -16.20
CA PHE A 349 -20.38 -28.62 -17.05
C PHE A 349 -19.86 -29.03 -18.44
N LEU A 350 -19.67 -30.32 -18.66
CA LEU A 350 -19.83 -30.93 -19.99
C LEU A 350 -21.07 -31.82 -19.93
N LYS A 351 -22.26 -31.22 -19.82
CA LYS A 351 -23.54 -31.85 -20.15
C LYS A 351 -24.55 -30.79 -20.55
N GLU A 352 -24.58 -30.46 -21.83
CA GLU A 352 -25.83 -30.14 -22.51
C GLU A 352 -25.83 -30.93 -23.83
N ASN A 353 -26.70 -31.94 -23.85
CA ASN A 353 -27.15 -32.65 -25.04
C ASN A 353 -28.42 -31.95 -25.53
#